data_AF-A0A2K3PPI3-F1
#
_entry.id   AF-A0A2K3PPI3-F1
#
_cell.length_a   1.000
_cell.length_b   1.000
_cell.length_c   1.000
_cell.angle_alpha   90.00
_cell.angle_beta   90.00
_cell.angle_gamma   90.00
#
_symmetry.space_group_name_H-M   'P 1'
#
loop_
_entity.id
_entity.type
_entity.pdbx_description
1 polymer ?
#
loop_
_entity_poly.entity_id
_entity_poly.type
_entity_poly.pdbx_seq_one_letter_code
_entity_poly.pdbx_strand_id
1 'polypeptide(L)'
;VAFRAKVGKRYQLPHKGIIPEEFGVIARYKGEGRLAEPGFQNPRWVDGELVILDGKHIKAGPVVGFVYWAPEYQFLVFFNRLRLQH
;
A
#
# COMPACT_ATOMS: atom_id res chain seq x y z
N VAL A 1 -8.50 7.04 -5.57
CA VAL A 1 -7.96 5.92 -4.76
C VAL A 1 -8.00 6.35 -3.30
N ALA A 2 -8.47 5.48 -2.40
CA ALA A 2 -8.48 5.76 -0.96
C ALA A 2 -8.08 4.50 -0.18
N PHE A 3 -7.27 4.68 0.86
CA PHE A 3 -6.88 3.64 1.80
C PHE A 3 -6.66 4.24 3.19
N ARG A 4 -6.66 3.39 4.22
CA ARG A 4 -6.33 3.76 5.59
C ARG A 4 -5.48 2.68 6.26
N ALA A 5 -4.55 3.09 7.11
CA ALA A 5 -3.73 2.17 7.91
C ALA A 5 -3.32 2.86 9.22
N LYS A 6 -3.14 2.06 10.28
CA LYS A 6 -2.51 2.55 11.52
C LYS A 6 -1.00 2.35 11.40
N VAL A 7 -0.24 3.44 11.46
CA VAL A 7 1.23 3.44 11.31
C VAL A 7 1.93 3.67 12.64
N GLY A 8 3.19 3.22 12.74
CA GLY A 8 4.04 3.33 13.92
C GLY A 8 4.53 1.97 14.43
N LYS A 9 5.60 1.96 15.24
CA LYS A 9 6.34 0.75 15.65
C LYS A 9 5.44 -0.39 16.15
N ARG A 10 4.43 -0.08 16.97
CA ARG A 10 3.50 -1.09 17.54
C ARG A 10 2.55 -1.74 16.54
N TYR A 11 2.34 -1.11 15.38
CA TYR A 11 1.43 -1.58 14.33
C TYR A 11 2.18 -2.19 13.15
N GLN A 12 3.52 -2.15 13.19
CA GLN A 12 4.35 -2.71 12.14
C GLN A 12 4.21 -4.23 12.15
N LEU A 13 3.87 -4.78 10.98
CA LEU A 13 3.81 -6.22 10.76
C LEU A 13 5.24 -6.80 10.69
N PRO A 14 5.41 -8.10 10.95
CA PRO A 14 6.68 -8.79 10.69
C PRO A 14 7.16 -8.56 9.25
N HIS A 15 8.47 -8.56 9.04
CA HIS A 15 9.06 -8.27 7.72
C HIS A 15 8.76 -9.39 6.70
N LYS A 16 8.37 -10.58 7.16
CA LYS A 16 7.91 -11.69 6.32
C LYS A 16 6.50 -11.45 5.80
N GLY A 17 6.37 -11.25 4.49
CA GLY A 17 5.13 -10.83 3.84
C GLY A 17 4.88 -11.41 2.46
N ILE A 18 3.84 -10.88 1.81
CA ILE A 18 3.51 -11.21 0.41
C ILE A 18 4.51 -10.56 -0.54
N ILE A 19 5.02 -9.37 -0.20
CA ILE A 19 6.04 -8.69 -1.00
C ILE A 19 7.42 -9.20 -0.56
N PRO A 20 8.20 -9.78 -1.49
CA PRO A 20 9.52 -10.31 -1.16
C PRO A 20 10.48 -9.22 -0.64
N GLU A 21 11.35 -9.59 0.31
CA GLU A 21 12.26 -8.65 0.97
C GLU A 21 13.26 -8.01 -0.01
N GLU A 22 13.61 -8.70 -1.10
CA GLU A 22 14.46 -8.20 -2.17
C GLU A 22 13.92 -6.95 -2.86
N PHE A 23 12.61 -6.67 -2.78
CA PHE A 23 12.03 -5.42 -3.27
C PHE A 23 12.31 -4.21 -2.36
N GLY A 24 13.06 -4.41 -1.26
CA GLY A 24 13.47 -3.35 -0.34
C GLY A 24 12.35 -2.94 0.61
N VAL A 25 11.51 -3.88 1.04
CA VAL A 25 10.45 -3.60 2.02
C VAL A 25 11.07 -3.24 3.37
N ILE A 26 10.78 -2.05 3.89
CA ILE A 26 11.29 -1.58 5.19
C ILE A 26 10.24 -1.53 6.29
N ALA A 27 8.96 -1.43 5.91
CA ALA A 27 7.85 -1.49 6.85
C ALA A 27 6.56 -1.94 6.17
N ARG A 28 5.70 -2.58 6.95
CA ARG A 28 4.41 -3.12 6.52
C ARG A 28 3.37 -2.86 7.60
N TYR A 29 2.15 -2.53 7.21
CA TYR A 29 1.05 -2.23 8.13
C TYR A 29 -0.26 -2.78 7.59
N LYS A 30 -1.07 -3.40 8.46
CA LYS A 30 -2.43 -3.76 8.07
C LYS A 30 -3.21 -2.48 7.74
N GLY A 31 -3.97 -2.52 6.65
CA GLY A 31 -4.82 -1.43 6.24
C GLY A 31 -6.10 -1.91 5.58
N GLU A 32 -6.91 -0.94 5.18
CA GLU A 32 -8.12 -1.17 4.40
C GLU A 32 -8.10 -0.25 3.19
N GLY A 33 -8.41 -0.80 2.03
CA GLY A 33 -8.53 -0.07 0.77
C GLY A 33 -9.99 0.09 0.39
N ARG A 34 -10.37 1.23 -0.19
CA ARG A 34 -11.73 1.43 -0.71
C ARG A 34 -11.82 1.01 -2.17
N LEU A 35 -12.66 0.04 -2.48
CA LEU A 35 -13.01 -0.42 -3.83
C LEU A 35 -14.46 -0.07 -4.15
N ALA A 36 -14.75 0.02 -5.44
CA ALA A 36 -16.10 0.18 -5.98
C ALA A 36 -16.14 -0.47 -7.38
N GLU A 37 -17.31 -0.92 -7.78
CA GLU A 37 -17.60 -1.41 -9.12
C GLU A 37 -17.61 -0.24 -10.13
N PRO A 38 -17.54 -0.50 -11.45
CA PRO A 38 -17.65 0.53 -12.48
C PRO A 38 -18.87 1.44 -12.26
N GLY A 39 -18.69 2.74 -12.47
CA GLY A 39 -19.71 3.73 -12.11
C GLY A 39 -19.79 4.05 -10.62
N PHE A 40 -18.75 3.67 -9.84
CA PHE A 40 -18.66 3.89 -8.39
C PHE A 40 -19.80 3.21 -7.60
N GLN A 41 -20.24 2.06 -8.08
CA GLN A 41 -21.28 1.28 -7.42
C GLN A 41 -20.68 0.44 -6.27
N ASN A 42 -21.51 0.14 -5.26
CA ASN A 42 -21.15 -0.72 -4.13
C ASN A 42 -19.79 -0.40 -3.46
N PRO A 43 -19.55 0.85 -3.03
CA PRO A 43 -18.26 1.21 -2.43
C PRO A 43 -18.07 0.50 -1.09
N ARG A 44 -16.98 -0.25 -0.95
CA ARG A 44 -16.68 -1.05 0.25
C ARG A 44 -15.22 -0.93 0.66
N TRP A 45 -14.97 -1.13 1.95
CA TRP A 45 -13.63 -1.35 2.47
C TRP A 45 -13.26 -2.83 2.30
N VAL A 46 -12.05 -3.08 1.85
CA VAL A 46 -11.46 -4.41 1.74
C VAL A 46 -10.16 -4.44 2.51
N ASP A 47 -9.81 -5.60 3.06
CA ASP A 47 -8.51 -5.80 3.69
C ASP A 47 -7.38 -5.50 2.69
N GLY A 48 -6.26 -5.04 3.22
CA GLY A 48 -5.08 -4.76 2.43
C GLY A 48 -3.89 -4.44 3.32
N GLU A 49 -2.83 -4.01 2.66
CA GLU A 49 -1.57 -3.76 3.34
C GLU A 49 -0.86 -2.54 2.77
N LEU A 50 -0.49 -1.63 3.68
CA LEU A 50 0.40 -0.53 3.40
C LEU A 50 1.84 -1.04 3.48
N VAL A 51 2.60 -0.88 2.40
CA VAL A 51 4.02 -1.24 2.30
C VAL A 51 4.87 0.00 2.08
N ILE A 52 6.01 0.08 2.75
CA ILE A 52 7.01 1.13 2.55
C ILE A 52 8.26 0.47 1.99
N LEU A 53 8.73 0.98 0.84
CA LEU A 53 9.92 0.49 0.15
C LEU A 53 11.08 1.48 0.28
N ASP A 54 12.31 0.97 0.38
CA ASP A 54 13.53 1.78 0.44
C ASP A 54 13.84 2.54 -0.86
N GLY A 55 13.19 2.15 -1.96
CA GLY A 55 13.31 2.80 -3.26
C GLY A 55 14.61 2.50 -4.00
N LYS A 56 15.47 1.60 -3.54
CA LYS A 56 16.73 1.28 -4.25
C LYS A 56 16.49 0.70 -5.64
N HIS A 57 15.41 -0.08 -5.78
CA HIS A 57 15.01 -0.70 -7.04
C HIS A 57 14.03 0.14 -7.85
N ILE A 58 13.53 1.25 -7.30
CA ILE A 58 12.58 2.14 -7.96
C ILE A 58 13.26 3.50 -8.13
N LYS A 59 13.57 3.87 -9.38
CA LYS A 59 14.25 5.15 -9.74
C LYS A 59 13.49 6.44 -9.34
N ALA A 60 12.40 6.32 -8.56
CA ALA A 60 11.54 7.41 -8.09
C ALA A 60 11.75 7.77 -6.59
N GLY A 61 12.68 7.12 -5.88
CA GLY A 61 12.92 7.35 -4.44
C GLY A 61 12.00 6.51 -3.53
N PRO A 62 11.89 6.84 -2.22
CA PRO A 62 11.04 6.08 -1.30
C PRO A 62 9.59 6.04 -1.77
N VAL A 63 9.05 4.82 -1.90
CA VAL A 63 7.71 4.59 -2.45
C VAL A 63 6.80 4.04 -1.37
N VAL A 64 5.62 4.63 -1.27
CA VAL A 64 4.51 4.06 -0.50
C VAL A 64 3.70 3.19 -1.45
N GLY A 65 3.45 1.95 -1.07
CA GLY A 65 2.59 1.03 -1.80
C GLY A 65 1.36 0.64 -0.98
N PHE A 66 0.25 0.34 -1.64
CA PHE A 66 -0.90 -0.31 -1.00
C PHE A 66 -1.32 -1.53 -1.81
N VAL A 67 -1.35 -2.70 -1.16
CA VAL A 67 -1.83 -3.95 -1.74
C VAL A 67 -3.31 -4.12 -1.36
N TYR A 68 -4.19 -4.25 -2.35
CA TYR A 68 -5.61 -4.54 -2.16
C TYR A 68 -5.82 -6.05 -2.17
N TRP A 69 -6.45 -6.60 -1.13
CA TRP A 69 -6.75 -8.03 -1.02
C TRP A 69 -8.26 -8.23 -1.11
N ALA A 70 -8.74 -8.52 -2.32
CA ALA A 70 -10.12 -8.91 -2.56
C ALA A 70 -10.15 -10.18 -3.43
N PRO A 71 -11.13 -11.08 -3.26
CA PRO A 71 -11.25 -12.28 -4.09
C PRO A 71 -11.28 -11.97 -5.59
N GLU A 72 -11.85 -10.84 -5.97
CA GLU A 72 -12.02 -10.42 -7.36
C GLU A 72 -10.80 -9.65 -7.90
N TYR A 73 -9.98 -9.08 -7.01
CA TYR A 73 -8.87 -8.19 -7.36
C TYR A 73 -7.72 -8.30 -6.38
N GLN A 74 -6.53 -8.65 -6.89
CA GLN A 74 -5.28 -8.52 -6.17
C GLN A 74 -4.34 -7.62 -6.95
N PHE A 75 -4.11 -6.41 -6.46
CA PHE A 75 -3.24 -5.44 -7.12
C PHE A 75 -2.50 -4.55 -6.13
N LEU A 76 -1.35 -4.04 -6.58
CA LEU A 76 -0.48 -3.13 -5.85
C LEU A 76 -0.50 -1.76 -6.53
N VAL A 77 -0.77 -0.72 -5.75
CA VAL A 77 -0.69 0.68 -6.20
C VAL A 77 0.50 1.36 -5.54
N PHE A 78 1.35 2.01 -6.34
CA PHE A 78 2.46 2.83 -5.85
C PHE A 78 2.07 4.31 -5.84
N PHE A 79 2.48 5.01 -4.78
CA PHE A 79 2.28 6.43 -4.59
C PHE A 79 3.63 7.13 -4.52
N ASN A 80 3.85 8.04 -5.47
CA ASN A 80 5.02 8.92 -5.46
C ASN A 80 4.74 10.15 -4.62
N ARG A 81 5.78 10.64 -3.93
CA ARG A 81 5.70 11.89 -3.18
C ARG A 81 5.50 13.05 -4.14
N LEU A 82 4.36 13.73 -4.03
CA LEU A 82 4.17 15.04 -4.65
C LEU A 82 4.94 16.09 -3.83
N ARG A 83 5.82 16.85 -4.47
CA ARG A 83 6.41 18.07 -3.90
C ARG A 83 5.60 19.25 -4.39
N LEU A 84 4.92 19.93 -3.48
CA LEU A 84 4.25 21.18 -3.80
C LEU A 84 5.31 22.27 -3.87
N GLN A 85 5.42 22.95 -5.02
CA GLN A 85 6.21 24.17 -5.14
C GLN A 85 5.40 25.31 -4.53
N HIS A 86 6.08 26.13 -3.74
CA HIS A 86 5.51 27.32 -3.11
C HIS A 86 5.78 28.55 -3.96
#